data_AF-A0A353D263-F1
#
_entry.id   AF-A0A353D263-F1
#
_cell.length_a   1.000
_cell.length_b   1.000
_cell.length_c   1.000
_cell.angle_alpha   90.00
_cell.angle_beta   90.00
_cell.angle_gamma   90.00
#
_symmetry.space_group_name_H-M   'P 1'
#
loop_
_entity.id
_entity.type
_entity.pdbx_description
1 polymer ?
#
loop_
_entity_poly.entity_id
_entity_poly.type
_entity_poly.pdbx_seq_one_letter_code
_entity_poly.pdbx_strand_id
1 'polypeptide(L)'
;MENTNMKLRRSALSVCLFLGVTTGGVATADLGNRYGLPQFYQSEISAAEANVVTSHDQGNKSGNAFANAVLIDVRRASEHVAGHPPKSYSIPFPHVDGSADEPNDSTGYIGYDLSGNPGICFVDGCDDDTNNDGTLNPADYVAYVESLFPDKDTPILTLCRTGYRSVQAANLLTEAGYKNVRNIWEGYVGQPKFAYQGGDIAEPHVKLDLNHDGVINDSDKDGWAGFQGLPTSTKIQPQRIFSPYSYLYDE
;
A
#
# COMPACT_ATOMS: atom_id res chain seq x y z
N MET A 1 43.44 8.11 53.54
CA MET A 1 43.00 9.26 54.35
C MET A 1 44.04 10.41 54.22
N GLU A 2 44.34 10.99 53.05
CA GLU A 2 43.52 11.32 51.87
C GLU A 2 42.65 12.58 52.05
N ASN A 3 42.34 13.24 50.92
CA ASN A 3 41.81 14.61 50.75
C ASN A 3 42.83 15.74 50.98
N THR A 4 42.90 16.81 50.17
CA THR A 4 42.46 17.05 48.77
C THR A 4 43.38 18.13 48.19
N ASN A 5 43.74 18.07 46.89
CA ASN A 5 44.49 19.16 46.25
C ASN A 5 43.84 19.61 44.94
N MET A 6 42.98 20.63 45.04
CA MET A 6 42.14 21.16 43.96
C MET A 6 42.95 22.07 43.02
N LYS A 7 43.33 21.57 41.84
CA LYS A 7 43.99 22.38 40.80
C LYS A 7 42.97 23.15 39.95
N LEU A 8 42.77 24.42 40.31
CA LEU A 8 42.01 25.38 39.51
C LEU A 8 42.64 25.54 38.11
N ARG A 9 41.87 25.35 37.03
CA ARG A 9 42.23 25.75 35.66
C ARG A 9 41.11 26.58 35.05
N ARG A 10 41.50 27.56 34.24
CA ARG A 10 40.64 28.68 33.81
C ARG A 10 39.68 28.25 32.70
N SER A 11 38.41 28.59 32.85
CA SER A 11 37.40 28.42 31.79
C SER A 11 37.72 29.32 30.59
N ALA A 12 37.76 28.76 29.39
CA ALA A 12 37.76 29.52 28.15
C ALA A 12 36.30 29.78 27.74
N LEU A 13 35.92 31.05 27.59
CA LEU A 13 34.57 31.43 27.19
C LEU A 13 34.44 31.28 25.67
N SER A 14 33.84 30.17 25.20
CA SER A 14 33.67 29.91 23.78
C SER A 14 32.42 30.62 23.25
N VAL A 15 32.62 31.63 22.40
CA VAL A 15 31.52 32.36 21.74
C VAL A 15 31.03 31.53 20.55
N CYS A 16 29.84 30.94 20.66
CA CYS A 16 29.20 30.27 19.54
C CYS A 16 28.71 31.32 18.53
N LEU A 17 29.41 31.39 17.39
CA LEU A 17 29.03 32.22 16.26
C LEU A 17 27.81 31.58 15.55
N PHE A 18 26.64 32.21 15.62
CA PHE A 18 25.47 31.79 14.83
C PHE A 18 25.72 32.04 13.35
N LEU A 19 26.14 30.99 12.63
CA LEU A 19 26.32 31.00 11.19
C LEU A 19 25.05 30.51 10.49
N GLY A 20 24.50 31.39 9.64
CA GLY A 20 23.51 31.17 8.58
C GLY A 20 22.59 29.96 8.66
N VAL A 21 21.28 30.20 8.82
CA VAL A 21 20.25 29.25 8.39
C VAL A 21 20.39 29.06 6.88
N THR A 22 20.98 27.95 6.46
CA THR A 22 20.83 27.47 5.08
C THR A 22 19.44 26.88 4.95
N THR A 23 18.59 27.50 4.14
CA THR A 23 17.37 26.87 3.63
C THR A 23 17.76 25.82 2.60
N GLY A 24 18.40 24.74 3.07
CA GLY A 24 18.54 23.53 2.28
C GLY A 24 17.13 23.04 1.96
N GLY A 25 16.79 23.01 0.67
CA GLY A 25 15.53 22.42 0.24
C GLY A 25 15.49 20.99 0.77
N VAL A 26 14.42 20.65 1.50
CA VAL A 26 14.21 19.28 1.93
C VAL A 26 14.01 18.49 0.65
N ALA A 27 15.02 17.71 0.27
CA ALA A 27 14.83 16.63 -0.67
C ALA A 27 13.76 15.73 -0.04
N THR A 28 12.55 15.76 -0.59
CA THR A 28 11.48 14.86 -0.18
C THR A 28 12.01 13.46 -0.33
N ALA A 29 12.27 12.79 0.80
CA ALA A 29 12.71 11.40 0.78
C ALA A 29 11.69 10.62 -0.04
N ASP A 30 12.16 9.84 -1.01
CA ASP A 30 11.31 9.03 -1.87
C ASP A 30 10.44 8.14 -0.97
N LEU A 31 9.12 8.37 -0.96
CA LEU A 31 8.20 7.86 0.07
C LEU A 31 7.80 6.39 -0.16
N GLY A 32 8.68 5.62 -0.82
CA GLY A 32 8.53 4.22 -1.20
C GLY A 32 7.49 3.99 -2.31
N ASN A 33 6.27 4.46 -2.09
CA ASN A 33 5.15 4.29 -3.00
C ASN A 33 5.29 5.17 -4.25
N ARG A 34 4.87 4.61 -5.40
CA ARG A 34 4.91 5.26 -6.73
C ARG A 34 4.02 6.50 -6.89
N TYR A 35 3.40 6.99 -5.82
CA TYR A 35 2.43 8.09 -5.82
C TYR A 35 2.87 9.28 -4.96
N GLY A 36 3.98 9.20 -4.24
CA GLY A 36 4.46 10.27 -3.36
C GLY A 36 3.50 10.57 -2.19
N LEU A 37 2.65 9.61 -1.81
CA LEU A 37 1.80 9.70 -0.63
C LEU A 37 2.64 9.51 0.66
N PRO A 38 2.18 9.99 1.83
CA PRO A 38 2.81 9.66 3.10
C PRO A 38 2.89 8.14 3.33
N GLN A 39 4.05 7.67 3.79
CA GLN A 39 4.26 6.30 4.24
C GLN A 39 4.43 6.30 5.76
N PHE A 40 3.50 5.66 6.48
CA PHE A 40 3.61 5.37 7.91
C PHE A 40 3.92 3.89 8.18
N TYR A 41 3.49 2.99 7.28
CA TYR A 41 3.78 1.56 7.31
C TYR A 41 5.27 1.24 7.02
N GLN A 42 5.67 0.00 7.31
CA GLN A 42 7.08 -0.40 7.44
C GLN A 42 7.88 -0.24 6.13
N SER A 43 7.36 -0.74 5.01
CA SER A 43 8.00 -0.63 3.69
C SER A 43 7.07 -1.06 2.56
N GLU A 44 7.46 -0.76 1.32
CA GLU A 44 6.95 -1.44 0.14
C GLU A 44 7.36 -2.93 0.11
N ILE A 45 6.63 -3.73 -0.66
CA ILE A 45 6.99 -5.09 -1.08
C ILE A 45 6.67 -5.22 -2.58
N SER A 46 7.47 -5.99 -3.33
CA SER A 46 7.10 -6.34 -4.70
C SER A 46 6.08 -7.47 -4.72
N ALA A 47 5.22 -7.52 -5.72
CA ALA A 47 4.25 -8.61 -5.91
C ALA A 47 4.92 -10.01 -5.88
N ALA A 48 6.16 -10.12 -6.36
CA ALA A 48 6.94 -11.35 -6.32
C ALA A 48 7.43 -11.74 -4.92
N GLU A 49 7.95 -10.80 -4.13
CA GLU A 49 8.32 -11.06 -2.73
C GLU A 49 7.07 -11.38 -1.89
N ALA A 50 5.97 -10.65 -2.14
CA ALA A 50 4.68 -10.87 -1.51
C ALA A 50 4.13 -12.28 -1.78
N ASN A 51 4.23 -12.77 -3.01
CA ASN A 51 3.88 -14.15 -3.35
C ASN A 51 4.73 -15.18 -2.58
N VAL A 52 6.05 -14.96 -2.45
CA VAL A 52 6.93 -15.87 -1.70
C VAL A 52 6.52 -15.96 -0.22
N VAL A 53 6.27 -14.83 0.44
CA VAL A 53 6.00 -14.82 1.90
C VAL A 53 4.58 -15.26 2.27
N THR A 54 3.63 -15.18 1.33
CA THR A 54 2.23 -15.63 1.51
C THR A 54 1.98 -17.09 1.08
N SER A 55 2.76 -17.61 0.13
CA SER A 55 2.61 -18.99 -0.43
C SER A 55 3.31 -20.10 0.38
N HIS A 56 3.59 -19.90 1.66
CA HIS A 56 4.40 -20.81 2.51
C HIS A 56 3.74 -22.14 2.96
N ASP A 57 3.08 -22.86 2.04
CA ASP A 57 2.79 -24.30 2.24
C ASP A 57 3.97 -25.20 1.83
N GLN A 58 5.02 -24.66 1.21
CA GLN A 58 6.14 -25.41 0.60
C GLN A 58 7.15 -26.01 1.60
N GLY A 59 6.68 -26.59 2.71
CA GLY A 59 7.43 -27.46 3.64
C GLY A 59 8.52 -26.80 4.49
N ASN A 60 9.14 -25.71 4.05
CA ASN A 60 10.17 -24.99 4.76
C ASN A 60 9.59 -23.84 5.60
N LYS A 61 9.76 -23.92 6.92
CA LYS A 61 9.49 -22.81 7.84
C LYS A 61 10.56 -21.75 7.65
N SER A 62 10.27 -20.74 6.84
CA SER A 62 11.13 -19.56 6.68
C SER A 62 11.29 -18.83 8.01
N GLY A 63 12.51 -18.37 8.30
CA GLY A 63 12.80 -17.51 9.45
C GLY A 63 12.49 -16.02 9.21
N ASN A 64 11.87 -15.69 8.07
CA ASN A 64 11.41 -14.33 7.76
C ASN A 64 10.22 -13.96 8.68
N ALA A 65 10.23 -12.77 9.27
CA ALA A 65 9.14 -12.24 10.08
C ALA A 65 7.80 -12.17 9.32
N PHE A 66 7.84 -12.02 7.99
CA PHE A 66 6.66 -12.02 7.12
C PHE A 66 6.22 -13.42 6.66
N ALA A 67 6.82 -14.51 7.15
CA ALA A 67 6.43 -15.85 6.74
C ALA A 67 4.98 -16.16 7.17
N ASN A 68 4.11 -16.46 6.19
CA ASN A 68 2.65 -16.58 6.34
C ASN A 68 1.92 -15.24 6.57
N ALA A 69 2.46 -14.14 6.02
CA ALA A 69 1.79 -12.84 6.04
C ALA A 69 0.35 -12.91 5.49
N VAL A 70 -0.52 -12.09 6.06
CA VAL A 70 -1.89 -11.89 5.59
C VAL A 70 -1.88 -10.91 4.43
N LEU A 71 -2.27 -11.35 3.23
CA LEU A 71 -2.52 -10.44 2.11
C LEU A 71 -3.97 -9.95 2.17
N ILE A 72 -4.17 -8.64 2.35
CA ILE A 72 -5.46 -7.97 2.31
C ILE A 72 -5.59 -7.25 0.95
N ASP A 73 -6.52 -7.74 0.15
CA ASP A 73 -6.93 -7.16 -1.12
C ASP A 73 -8.07 -6.18 -0.87
N VAL A 74 -7.73 -4.89 -0.97
CA VAL A 74 -8.61 -3.77 -0.62
C VAL A 74 -9.38 -3.21 -1.82
N ARG A 75 -9.44 -3.97 -2.91
CA ARG A 75 -10.24 -3.68 -4.10
C ARG A 75 -11.73 -3.94 -3.85
N ARG A 76 -12.59 -3.49 -4.78
CA ARG A 76 -14.03 -3.84 -4.76
C ARG A 76 -14.23 -5.36 -4.86
N ALA A 77 -15.36 -5.86 -4.37
CA ALA A 77 -15.71 -7.27 -4.48
C ALA A 77 -15.64 -7.80 -5.93
N SER A 78 -16.20 -7.08 -6.91
CA SER A 78 -16.15 -7.46 -8.33
C SER A 78 -14.73 -7.41 -8.94
N GLU A 79 -13.86 -6.49 -8.51
CA GLU A 79 -12.44 -6.52 -8.87
C GLU A 79 -11.76 -7.80 -8.36
N HIS A 80 -12.14 -8.28 -7.17
CA HIS A 80 -11.63 -9.50 -6.55
C HIS A 80 -12.19 -10.78 -7.19
N VAL A 81 -13.49 -10.81 -7.55
CA VAL A 81 -14.14 -11.91 -8.29
C VAL A 81 -13.48 -12.12 -9.66
N ALA A 82 -13.24 -11.03 -10.41
CA ALA A 82 -12.56 -11.06 -11.70
C ALA A 82 -11.12 -11.63 -11.62
N GLY A 83 -10.51 -11.62 -10.44
CA GLY A 83 -9.27 -12.33 -10.14
C GLY A 83 -8.52 -11.70 -8.96
N HIS A 84 -7.89 -12.53 -8.14
CA HIS A 84 -7.19 -12.14 -6.91
C HIS A 84 -5.95 -13.01 -6.62
N PRO A 85 -5.02 -12.57 -5.75
CA PRO A 85 -3.94 -13.43 -5.24
C PRO A 85 -4.50 -14.62 -4.44
N PRO A 86 -4.01 -15.85 -4.63
CA PRO A 86 -4.41 -16.99 -3.83
C PRO A 86 -4.29 -16.74 -2.32
N LYS A 87 -5.30 -17.16 -1.56
CA LYS A 87 -5.41 -16.98 -0.09
C LYS A 87 -5.53 -15.54 0.41
N SER A 88 -5.57 -14.52 -0.45
CA SER A 88 -5.85 -13.15 0.00
C SER A 88 -7.22 -13.03 0.69
N TYR A 89 -7.36 -12.06 1.59
CA TYR A 89 -8.63 -11.62 2.14
C TYR A 89 -9.16 -10.46 1.34
N SER A 90 -10.41 -10.51 0.87
CA SER A 90 -11.07 -9.34 0.29
C SER A 90 -11.71 -8.53 1.41
N ILE A 91 -11.16 -7.35 1.67
CA ILE A 91 -11.67 -6.40 2.67
C ILE A 91 -11.68 -5.04 1.98
N PRO A 92 -12.75 -4.71 1.24
CA PRO A 92 -12.78 -3.52 0.40
C PRO A 92 -12.59 -2.23 1.22
N PHE A 93 -11.55 -1.47 0.88
CA PHE A 93 -11.27 -0.13 1.43
C PHE A 93 -12.00 0.92 0.57
N PRO A 94 -12.41 2.07 1.11
CA PRO A 94 -13.25 2.98 0.37
C PRO A 94 -12.48 3.73 -0.72
N HIS A 95 -13.26 4.52 -1.43
CA HIS A 95 -12.88 5.33 -2.59
C HIS A 95 -12.06 6.56 -2.16
N VAL A 96 -11.53 7.39 -3.08
CA VAL A 96 -10.53 8.42 -2.67
C VAL A 96 -10.57 9.71 -3.50
N ASP A 97 -11.75 10.19 -3.86
CA ASP A 97 -11.86 11.38 -4.70
C ASP A 97 -13.25 12.05 -4.61
N GLY A 98 -13.32 13.38 -4.71
CA GLY A 98 -14.58 14.12 -4.51
C GLY A 98 -15.16 14.76 -5.78
N SER A 99 -16.33 14.29 -6.27
CA SER A 99 -17.22 14.90 -7.31
C SER A 99 -18.21 13.86 -7.88
N ALA A 100 -19.47 14.24 -8.12
CA ALA A 100 -20.54 13.27 -8.45
C ALA A 100 -20.95 13.13 -9.94
N ASP A 101 -20.61 14.08 -10.82
CA ASP A 101 -21.39 14.29 -12.07
C ASP A 101 -20.79 13.76 -13.40
N GLU A 102 -19.56 13.24 -13.46
CA GLU A 102 -18.91 12.84 -14.73
C GLU A 102 -18.17 11.48 -14.64
N PRO A 103 -18.72 10.38 -15.18
CA PRO A 103 -18.08 9.06 -15.18
C PRO A 103 -17.00 8.94 -16.27
N ASN A 104 -15.73 8.77 -15.87
CA ASN A 104 -14.58 8.71 -16.78
C ASN A 104 -13.68 7.49 -16.50
N ASP A 105 -14.01 6.36 -17.14
CA ASP A 105 -13.16 5.17 -17.21
C ASP A 105 -12.02 5.29 -18.25
N SER A 106 -12.13 6.28 -19.15
CA SER A 106 -11.31 6.45 -20.35
C SER A 106 -9.89 6.94 -20.07
N THR A 107 -9.62 7.42 -18.85
CA THR A 107 -8.27 7.67 -18.30
C THR A 107 -7.76 6.51 -17.43
N GLY A 108 -8.52 5.43 -17.27
CA GLY A 108 -8.18 4.26 -16.45
C GLY A 108 -8.56 4.40 -14.96
N TYR A 109 -9.47 5.31 -14.64
CA TYR A 109 -9.80 5.83 -13.32
C TYR A 109 -11.21 5.40 -12.85
N ILE A 110 -11.40 5.12 -11.55
CA ILE A 110 -12.71 4.74 -10.97
C ILE A 110 -12.77 4.91 -9.43
N GLY A 111 -13.50 5.92 -8.94
CA GLY A 111 -14.25 5.80 -7.68
C GLY A 111 -14.21 7.00 -6.72
N TYR A 112 -15.30 7.78 -6.69
CA TYR A 112 -15.72 8.74 -5.65
C TYR A 112 -16.61 8.04 -4.60
N ASP A 113 -16.77 8.45 -3.34
CA ASP A 113 -16.43 9.73 -2.68
C ASP A 113 -16.02 9.54 -1.19
N LEU A 114 -15.58 10.59 -0.46
CA LEU A 114 -15.32 10.57 0.99
C LEU A 114 -15.54 11.96 1.69
N SER A 115 -16.41 12.11 2.72
CA SER A 115 -16.85 13.41 3.33
C SER A 115 -16.58 13.87 4.82
N GLY A 116 -15.95 13.18 5.82
CA GLY A 116 -15.13 13.90 6.86
C GLY A 116 -14.65 13.27 8.22
N ASN A 117 -13.32 13.10 8.44
CA ASN A 117 -12.65 12.96 9.77
C ASN A 117 -11.15 13.43 9.81
N PRO A 118 -10.78 14.52 10.54
CA PRO A 118 -9.55 15.29 10.34
C PRO A 118 -8.21 14.66 10.78
N GLY A 119 -8.18 13.39 11.21
CA GLY A 119 -6.93 12.63 11.36
C GLY A 119 -6.49 11.89 10.10
N ILE A 120 -7.43 11.65 9.17
CA ILE A 120 -7.31 10.65 8.10
C ILE A 120 -7.50 11.29 6.71
N CYS A 121 -8.16 12.45 6.62
CA CYS A 121 -8.33 13.19 5.37
C CYS A 121 -7.15 14.14 5.11
N PHE A 122 -6.71 14.23 3.84
CA PHE A 122 -5.82 15.32 3.37
C PHE A 122 -6.55 16.45 2.62
N VAL A 123 -7.87 16.34 2.49
CA VAL A 123 -8.81 17.38 2.03
C VAL A 123 -9.99 17.44 3.02
N ASP A 124 -10.80 18.50 2.99
CA ASP A 124 -12.02 18.55 3.81
C ASP A 124 -13.05 17.53 3.28
N GLY A 125 -12.93 16.30 3.78
CA GLY A 125 -13.75 15.15 3.46
C GLY A 125 -12.99 13.81 3.53
N CYS A 126 -13.46 12.84 4.34
CA CYS A 126 -13.05 11.43 4.27
C CYS A 126 -14.02 10.33 4.85
N ASP A 127 -15.35 10.51 4.82
CA ASP A 127 -16.38 9.60 5.40
C ASP A 127 -17.73 9.63 4.62
N ASP A 128 -18.39 8.49 4.35
CA ASP A 128 -19.74 8.39 3.75
C ASP A 128 -20.49 7.20 4.38
N ASP A 129 -21.52 7.50 5.18
CA ASP A 129 -22.37 6.56 5.91
C ASP A 129 -23.03 5.47 5.03
N THR A 130 -23.17 5.69 3.72
CA THR A 130 -24.07 4.88 2.87
C THR A 130 -23.50 3.52 2.44
N ASN A 131 -22.17 3.35 2.39
CA ASN A 131 -21.46 2.10 2.04
C ASN A 131 -22.01 1.38 0.77
N ASN A 132 -22.57 2.13 -0.17
CA ASN A 132 -23.56 1.62 -1.14
C ASN A 132 -22.97 0.80 -2.31
N ASP A 133 -21.63 0.67 -2.38
CA ASP A 133 -20.90 -0.09 -3.40
C ASP A 133 -20.22 -1.36 -2.83
N GLY A 134 -20.34 -1.60 -1.52
CA GLY A 134 -19.68 -2.71 -0.83
C GLY A 134 -18.30 -2.39 -0.23
N THR A 135 -17.89 -1.13 -0.20
CA THR A 135 -16.75 -0.67 0.62
C THR A 135 -17.16 -0.38 2.06
N LEU A 136 -16.15 -0.25 2.94
CA LEU A 136 -16.28 0.16 4.33
C LEU A 136 -15.76 1.60 4.48
N ASN A 137 -16.31 2.41 5.39
CA ASN A 137 -15.60 3.63 5.82
C ASN A 137 -14.24 3.29 6.49
N PRO A 138 -13.30 4.24 6.64
CA PRO A 138 -11.97 3.96 7.17
C PRO A 138 -11.93 3.34 8.59
N ALA A 139 -12.91 3.66 9.44
CA ALA A 139 -12.98 3.14 10.80
C ALA A 139 -13.50 1.69 10.83
N ASP A 140 -14.55 1.39 10.07
CA ASP A 140 -15.10 0.02 9.94
C ASP A 140 -14.13 -0.91 9.21
N TYR A 141 -13.33 -0.41 8.26
CA TYR A 141 -12.21 -1.15 7.68
C TYR A 141 -11.21 -1.59 8.75
N VAL A 142 -10.72 -0.67 9.58
CA VAL A 142 -9.80 -1.00 10.67
C VAL A 142 -10.44 -1.97 11.67
N ALA A 143 -11.68 -1.71 12.10
CA ALA A 143 -12.39 -2.57 13.05
C ALA A 143 -12.62 -4.00 12.51
N TYR A 144 -12.92 -4.15 11.21
CA TYR A 144 -13.06 -5.47 10.60
C TYR A 144 -11.73 -6.22 10.51
N VAL A 145 -10.63 -5.53 10.11
CA VAL A 145 -9.28 -6.13 10.11
C VAL A 145 -8.86 -6.54 11.53
N GLU A 146 -9.16 -5.73 12.55
CA GLU A 146 -8.96 -6.08 13.97
C GLU A 146 -9.77 -7.30 14.42
N SER A 147 -11.02 -7.43 13.94
CA SER A 147 -11.88 -8.58 14.28
C SER A 147 -11.34 -9.91 13.74
N LEU A 148 -10.59 -9.88 12.62
CA LEU A 148 -9.96 -11.05 12.01
C LEU A 148 -8.53 -11.30 12.53
N PHE A 149 -7.77 -10.23 12.80
CA PHE A 149 -6.34 -10.29 13.13
C PHE A 149 -6.03 -9.45 14.39
N PRO A 150 -6.52 -9.83 15.57
CA PRO A 150 -6.37 -9.02 16.79
C PRO A 150 -4.93 -8.89 17.31
N ASP A 151 -3.99 -9.71 16.80
CA ASP A 151 -2.57 -9.58 17.11
C ASP A 151 -1.92 -8.46 16.25
N LYS A 152 -1.46 -7.41 16.91
CA LYS A 152 -0.82 -6.24 16.28
C LYS A 152 0.60 -6.50 15.75
N ASP A 153 1.18 -7.67 16.06
CA ASP A 153 2.40 -8.17 15.43
C ASP A 153 2.12 -9.03 14.17
N THR A 154 0.84 -9.26 13.80
CA THR A 154 0.48 -9.94 12.53
C THR A 154 1.15 -9.25 11.34
N PRO A 155 1.93 -9.98 10.50
CA PRO A 155 2.47 -9.42 9.27
C PRO A 155 1.36 -9.26 8.22
N ILE A 156 1.13 -8.03 7.76
CA ILE A 156 0.05 -7.68 6.81
C ILE A 156 0.66 -7.08 5.55
N LEU A 157 0.18 -7.54 4.39
CA LEU A 157 0.45 -6.96 3.08
C LEU A 157 -0.84 -6.37 2.51
N THR A 158 -0.88 -5.09 2.15
CA THR A 158 -2.04 -4.48 1.48
C THR A 158 -1.88 -4.50 -0.04
N LEU A 159 -2.99 -4.66 -0.76
CA LEU A 159 -3.04 -4.67 -2.23
C LEU A 159 -4.26 -3.92 -2.74
N CYS A 160 -4.09 -3.07 -3.75
CA CYS A 160 -5.21 -2.54 -4.53
C CYS A 160 -4.92 -2.68 -6.03
N ARG A 161 -5.71 -2.05 -6.92
CA ARG A 161 -5.54 -2.17 -8.38
C ARG A 161 -4.15 -1.77 -8.87
N THR A 162 -3.57 -0.66 -8.39
CA THR A 162 -2.31 -0.09 -8.91
C THR A 162 -1.34 0.43 -7.83
N GLY A 163 -1.63 0.19 -6.55
CA GLY A 163 -0.84 0.66 -5.40
C GLY A 163 -1.39 1.90 -4.67
N TYR A 164 -2.39 2.63 -5.20
CA TYR A 164 -2.86 3.89 -4.59
C TYR A 164 -3.69 3.74 -3.30
N ARG A 165 -4.84 3.03 -3.36
CA ARG A 165 -5.74 2.79 -2.20
C ARG A 165 -5.03 2.02 -1.06
N SER A 166 -4.16 1.08 -1.42
CA SER A 166 -3.50 0.17 -0.46
C SER A 166 -2.44 0.85 0.42
N VAL A 167 -1.87 1.98 -0.01
CA VAL A 167 -0.99 2.85 0.81
C VAL A 167 -1.77 3.45 1.98
N GLN A 168 -2.98 3.96 1.72
CA GLN A 168 -3.84 4.57 2.74
C GLN A 168 -4.38 3.52 3.72
N ALA A 169 -4.84 2.38 3.18
CA ALA A 169 -5.22 1.22 3.98
C ALA A 169 -4.05 0.70 4.85
N ALA A 170 -2.79 0.79 4.38
CA ALA A 170 -1.62 0.41 5.16
C ALA A 170 -1.29 1.44 6.26
N ASN A 171 -1.35 2.74 5.95
CA ASN A 171 -1.17 3.81 6.95
C ASN A 171 -2.13 3.64 8.12
N LEU A 172 -3.43 3.47 7.83
CA LEU A 172 -4.48 3.32 8.84
C LEU A 172 -4.28 2.11 9.75
N LEU A 173 -3.80 0.98 9.21
CA LEU A 173 -3.46 -0.17 10.04
C LEU A 173 -2.25 0.11 10.94
N THR A 174 -1.23 0.83 10.46
CA THR A 174 -0.09 1.23 11.31
C THR A 174 -0.47 2.28 12.36
N GLU A 175 -1.39 3.21 12.06
CA GLU A 175 -1.97 4.14 13.04
C GLU A 175 -2.83 3.42 14.08
N ALA A 176 -3.56 2.38 13.67
CA ALA A 176 -4.20 1.41 14.56
C ALA A 176 -3.20 0.48 15.29
N GLY A 177 -1.89 0.72 15.16
CA GLY A 177 -0.84 0.05 15.91
C GLY A 177 -0.32 -1.28 15.34
N TYR A 178 -0.71 -1.68 14.12
CA TYR A 178 -0.09 -2.82 13.45
C TYR A 178 1.35 -2.51 13.05
N LYS A 179 2.29 -3.32 13.55
CA LYS A 179 3.74 -3.01 13.47
C LYS A 179 4.40 -3.51 12.18
N ASN A 180 3.84 -4.56 11.58
CA ASN A 180 4.43 -5.32 10.48
C ASN A 180 3.58 -5.18 9.19
N VAL A 181 3.27 -3.95 8.79
CA VAL A 181 2.45 -3.64 7.60
C VAL A 181 3.36 -3.27 6.43
N ARG A 182 3.11 -3.84 5.23
CA ARG A 182 3.77 -3.45 3.97
C ARG A 182 2.74 -3.26 2.84
N ASN A 183 3.01 -2.34 1.92
CA ASN A 183 2.17 -2.14 0.72
C ASN A 183 2.76 -2.88 -0.48
N ILE A 184 1.94 -3.60 -1.27
CA ILE A 184 2.37 -4.20 -2.55
C ILE A 184 2.46 -3.10 -3.60
N TRP A 185 3.70 -2.74 -3.96
CA TRP A 185 4.06 -1.53 -4.70
C TRP A 185 3.42 -1.44 -6.08
N GLU A 186 3.26 -2.57 -6.77
CA GLU A 186 2.70 -2.64 -8.12
C GLU A 186 1.17 -2.71 -8.13
N GLY A 187 0.53 -3.15 -7.03
CA GLY A 187 -0.89 -3.51 -7.07
C GLY A 187 -1.19 -4.78 -7.87
N TYR A 188 -2.48 -5.07 -8.08
CA TYR A 188 -2.92 -6.29 -8.78
C TYR A 188 -2.81 -6.17 -10.31
N VAL A 189 -3.16 -5.01 -10.88
CA VAL A 189 -3.05 -4.71 -12.31
C VAL A 189 -1.80 -3.89 -12.59
N GLY A 190 -1.52 -2.88 -11.77
CA GLY A 190 -0.34 -2.02 -11.91
C GLY A 190 -0.35 -1.10 -13.12
N GLN A 191 0.84 -0.74 -13.58
CA GLN A 191 1.08 0.29 -14.59
C GLN A 191 2.01 -0.21 -15.71
N PRO A 192 1.93 0.34 -16.92
CA PRO A 192 2.90 0.03 -17.97
C PRO A 192 4.32 0.40 -17.54
N LYS A 193 5.29 -0.47 -17.84
CA LYS A 193 6.71 -0.07 -17.83
C LYS A 193 7.08 0.60 -19.16
N PHE A 194 8.11 1.43 -19.13
CA PHE A 194 8.62 2.14 -20.31
C PHE A 194 10.10 1.79 -20.57
N ALA A 195 10.51 1.87 -21.84
CA ALA A 195 11.89 1.71 -22.23
C ALA A 195 12.75 2.88 -21.75
N TYR A 196 14.04 2.62 -21.53
CA TYR A 196 15.02 3.64 -21.16
C TYR A 196 16.03 3.87 -22.29
N GLN A 197 16.46 5.11 -22.48
CA GLN A 197 17.50 5.51 -23.42
C GLN A 197 18.50 6.43 -22.71
N GLY A 198 19.77 6.00 -22.63
CA GLY A 198 20.84 6.77 -21.98
C GLY A 198 20.80 6.83 -20.44
N GLY A 199 19.69 6.42 -19.83
CA GLY A 199 19.43 6.49 -18.38
C GLY A 199 18.07 7.11 -18.07
N ASP A 200 17.57 7.94 -18.99
CA ASP A 200 16.24 8.54 -18.95
C ASP A 200 15.17 7.62 -19.58
N ILE A 201 13.89 7.90 -19.34
CA ILE A 201 12.78 7.24 -20.06
C ILE A 201 12.84 7.67 -21.54
N ALA A 202 12.72 6.72 -22.46
CA ALA A 202 12.83 6.97 -23.89
C ALA A 202 11.64 7.77 -24.42
N GLU A 203 11.90 8.85 -25.17
CA GLU A 203 10.88 9.66 -25.83
C GLU A 203 10.85 9.42 -27.35
N PRO A 204 9.68 9.22 -27.98
CA PRO A 204 8.34 9.17 -27.37
C PRO A 204 8.17 7.93 -26.48
N HIS A 205 7.54 8.11 -25.30
CA HIS A 205 7.25 7.07 -24.30
C HIS A 205 6.93 5.67 -24.87
N VAL A 206 7.95 4.82 -25.02
CA VAL A 206 7.80 3.45 -25.53
C VAL A 206 7.41 2.53 -24.37
N LYS A 207 6.16 2.05 -24.34
CA LYS A 207 5.74 0.98 -23.42
C LYS A 207 6.53 -0.30 -23.71
N LEU A 208 6.87 -1.05 -22.66
CA LEU A 208 7.46 -2.38 -22.79
C LEU A 208 6.38 -3.44 -22.98
N ASP A 209 6.64 -4.36 -23.89
CA ASP A 209 6.08 -5.71 -23.91
C ASP A 209 6.81 -6.50 -22.80
N LEU A 210 6.09 -6.89 -21.75
CA LEU A 210 6.62 -7.57 -20.56
C LEU A 210 6.37 -9.08 -20.58
N ASN A 211 5.34 -9.54 -21.29
CA ASN A 211 5.03 -10.97 -21.39
C ASN A 211 5.72 -11.66 -22.60
N HIS A 212 6.23 -10.86 -23.54
CA HIS A 212 6.88 -11.23 -24.80
C HIS A 212 5.96 -11.92 -25.84
N ASP A 213 4.67 -11.57 -25.85
CA ASP A 213 3.69 -12.04 -26.85
C ASP A 213 3.64 -11.19 -28.14
N GLY A 214 4.25 -10.00 -28.14
CA GLY A 214 4.30 -9.08 -29.28
C GLY A 214 3.13 -8.08 -29.39
N VAL A 215 2.22 -8.03 -28.41
CA VAL A 215 1.00 -7.20 -28.43
C VAL A 215 0.85 -6.41 -27.13
N ILE A 216 1.45 -5.22 -27.05
CA ILE A 216 1.39 -4.34 -25.87
C ILE A 216 -0.07 -4.08 -25.44
N ASN A 217 -0.48 -4.66 -24.31
CA ASN A 217 -1.86 -4.63 -23.79
C ASN A 217 -1.90 -4.46 -22.26
N ASP A 218 -3.02 -4.83 -21.61
CA ASP A 218 -3.19 -4.72 -20.16
C ASP A 218 -2.41 -5.79 -19.38
N SER A 219 -2.03 -6.89 -20.04
CA SER A 219 -1.12 -7.93 -19.49
C SER A 219 0.33 -7.45 -19.34
N ASP A 220 0.75 -6.36 -19.99
CA ASP A 220 2.10 -5.79 -19.91
C ASP A 220 2.29 -4.78 -18.78
N LYS A 221 1.36 -4.77 -17.83
CA LYS A 221 1.43 -3.93 -16.64
C LYS A 221 2.17 -4.67 -15.52
N ASP A 222 2.85 -3.89 -14.69
CA ASP A 222 3.78 -4.41 -13.68
C ASP A 222 3.11 -5.06 -12.45
N GLY A 223 1.77 -5.03 -12.36
CA GLY A 223 1.03 -5.63 -11.25
C GLY A 223 0.99 -7.16 -11.26
N TRP A 224 0.54 -7.71 -10.14
CA TRP A 224 0.47 -9.15 -9.86
C TRP A 224 -0.09 -10.01 -11.01
N ALA A 225 -1.13 -9.53 -11.71
CA ALA A 225 -1.84 -10.29 -12.73
C ALA A 225 -1.16 -10.32 -14.11
N GLY A 226 -0.34 -9.30 -14.42
CA GLY A 226 0.41 -9.23 -15.69
C GLY A 226 1.85 -9.73 -15.56
N PHE A 227 2.49 -9.48 -14.42
CA PHE A 227 3.93 -9.59 -14.28
C PHE A 227 4.40 -10.94 -13.71
N GLN A 228 5.51 -11.46 -14.27
CA GLN A 228 6.27 -12.62 -13.78
C GLN A 228 5.52 -13.96 -13.60
N GLY A 229 4.29 -14.08 -14.12
CA GLY A 229 3.50 -15.32 -14.03
C GLY A 229 3.11 -15.69 -12.60
N LEU A 230 2.90 -14.68 -11.74
CA LEU A 230 2.46 -14.89 -10.36
C LEU A 230 1.07 -15.55 -10.35
N PRO A 231 0.79 -16.44 -9.38
CA PRO A 231 -0.44 -17.22 -9.40
C PRO A 231 -1.64 -16.31 -9.11
N THR A 232 -2.71 -16.46 -9.89
CA THR A 232 -4.00 -15.79 -9.69
C THR A 232 -5.09 -16.82 -9.41
N SER A 233 -6.21 -16.35 -8.86
CA SER A 233 -7.35 -17.16 -8.46
C SER A 233 -8.64 -16.40 -8.74
N THR A 234 -9.67 -17.11 -9.23
CA THR A 234 -11.07 -16.66 -9.21
C THR A 234 -11.89 -17.43 -8.16
N LYS A 235 -11.25 -18.37 -7.43
CA LYS A 235 -11.94 -19.21 -6.44
C LYS A 235 -12.11 -18.46 -5.12
N ILE A 236 -13.29 -17.86 -4.96
CA ILE A 236 -13.76 -17.27 -3.71
C ILE A 236 -13.64 -18.26 -2.54
N GLN A 237 -13.25 -17.74 -1.38
CA GLN A 237 -13.17 -18.46 -0.10
C GLN A 237 -14.06 -17.73 0.91
N PRO A 238 -15.22 -18.29 1.31
CA PRO A 238 -16.18 -17.59 2.18
C PRO A 238 -15.60 -17.09 3.51
N GLN A 239 -14.61 -17.79 4.06
CA GLN A 239 -13.87 -17.39 5.27
C GLN A 239 -12.79 -16.30 5.04
N ARG A 240 -12.73 -15.71 3.84
CA ARG A 240 -11.77 -14.66 3.44
C ARG A 240 -12.39 -13.43 2.79
N ILE A 241 -13.68 -13.42 2.50
CA ILE A 241 -14.38 -12.26 1.94
C ILE A 241 -15.01 -11.40 3.05
N PHE A 242 -15.33 -10.15 2.73
CA PHE A 242 -16.07 -9.28 3.64
C PHE A 242 -17.52 -9.79 3.81
N SER A 243 -17.79 -10.47 4.93
CA SER A 243 -19.02 -11.24 5.14
C SER A 243 -20.33 -10.45 4.99
N PRO A 244 -20.47 -9.19 5.49
CA PRO A 244 -21.70 -8.43 5.33
C PRO A 244 -22.08 -8.09 3.87
N TYR A 245 -21.12 -8.05 2.94
CA TYR A 245 -21.37 -7.90 1.49
C TYR A 245 -21.02 -9.17 0.70
N SER A 246 -21.13 -10.34 1.32
CA SER A 246 -20.84 -11.65 0.69
C SER A 246 -21.60 -11.90 -0.62
N TYR A 247 -22.80 -11.32 -0.78
CA TYR A 247 -23.59 -11.40 -2.03
C TYR A 247 -22.94 -10.71 -3.24
N LEU A 248 -21.94 -9.83 -3.05
CA LEU A 248 -21.17 -9.21 -4.13
C LEU A 248 -20.06 -10.13 -4.67
N TYR A 249 -19.97 -11.38 -4.18
CA TYR A 249 -18.98 -12.38 -4.60
C TYR A 249 -19.59 -13.62 -5.26
N ASP A 250 -20.91 -13.60 -5.53
CA ASP A 250 -21.69 -14.70 -6.12
C ASP A 250 -21.98 -14.49 -7.64
N GLU A 251 -21.24 -13.60 -8.32
CA GLU A 251 -21.35 -13.28 -9.77
C GLU A 251 -20.66 -14.31 -10.69
#